data_AF-A0A6B0ZVT5-F1
#
_entry.id   AF-A0A6B0ZVT5-F1
#
_cell.length_a   1.000
_cell.length_b   1.000
_cell.length_c   1.000
_cell.angle_alpha   90.00
_cell.angle_beta   90.00
_cell.angle_gamma   90.00
#
_symmetry.space_group_name_H-M   'P 1'
#
loop_
_entity.id
_entity.type
_entity.pdbx_description
1 polymer ?
#
loop_
_entity_poly.entity_id
_entity_poly.type
_entity_poly.pdbx_seq_one_letter_code
_entity_poly.pdbx_strand_id
1 'polypeptide(L)'
;MRPRLRRGSARRTLGDRAGLRPCRRPRSPRIACRHHHEWHRQIGRRCTNHRRKQLMFLSYFTEQPMSAYPADEGLKEGFTSVMFSNKYYDPEEGSRLFNERIEEYKLAEQVGFDGIMVNEHHNAPFCMQARITVMSSILAAITERAKIVQLGNPLPTYDSPLMFAEEIAMIDMISKGRLISGIVRGAGQESVCLNANPAYNRERFNEAHDLLVKTMTDDGPFSWEGEHFQYRVVNPWARVLQKPHPRIWVPGVFSAETIRWAAEHRYPYISLNTPLHLTGELWQIYDQAARAVGYEPGPENRGYLLRVHVQEDGDKARENAREFMWMQGEFTGIGHPYWVSPSGYGSSARRLDYAKMANAEVRGSRAASFEKQLAAREIVAGTPDEVIAELRVVLETCRPSILMLWGNDGGVTHDDSLRCIELMGTEVLPALRDMGDELGLHDPFELDSPVSLALTPPDELNPVEPDDGARPEDTSDSTALKMFR
;
A
#
# COMPACT_ATOMS: atom_id res chain seq x y z
N MET A 1 50.64 12.72 23.43
CA MET A 1 51.49 13.19 22.32
C MET A 1 50.59 13.66 21.18
N ARG A 2 50.61 14.97 20.86
CA ARG A 2 50.02 15.55 19.64
C ARG A 2 51.16 16.18 18.85
N PRO A 3 51.27 16.02 17.52
CA PRO A 3 52.13 16.87 16.72
C PRO A 3 51.32 18.02 16.09
N ARG A 4 51.93 19.20 16.19
CA ARG A 4 51.50 20.49 15.66
C ARG A 4 51.89 20.64 14.18
N LEU A 5 51.07 21.41 13.48
CA LEU A 5 51.33 22.06 12.18
C LEU A 5 52.66 22.83 12.14
N ARG A 6 53.33 22.81 10.98
CA ARG A 6 54.24 23.88 10.54
C ARG A 6 53.89 24.31 9.12
N ARG A 7 53.66 25.62 8.98
CA ARG A 7 53.53 26.37 7.72
C ARG A 7 54.92 26.60 7.13
N GLY A 8 55.03 26.52 5.80
CA GLY A 8 56.16 27.02 5.02
C GLY A 8 55.64 27.74 3.78
N SER A 9 55.83 29.06 3.74
CA SER A 9 55.44 29.96 2.65
C SER A 9 56.55 30.10 1.62
N ALA A 10 56.23 30.09 0.33
CA ALA A 10 57.06 30.68 -0.71
C ALA A 10 56.19 31.41 -1.77
N ARG A 11 56.36 32.73 -1.83
CA ARG A 11 56.05 33.65 -2.95
C ARG A 11 57.02 33.34 -4.11
N ARG A 12 56.84 33.60 -5.41
CA ARG A 12 56.05 34.48 -6.31
C ARG A 12 56.26 33.85 -7.73
N THR A 13 55.41 34.03 -8.73
CA THR A 13 55.48 35.15 -9.70
C THR A 13 54.21 35.25 -10.56
N LEU A 14 53.90 36.47 -11.00
CA LEU A 14 52.79 36.86 -11.88
C LEU A 14 53.08 36.52 -13.35
N GLY A 15 52.05 36.14 -14.10
CA GLY A 15 52.05 36.06 -15.56
C GLY A 15 50.64 35.85 -16.12
N ASP A 16 50.12 36.93 -16.69
CA ASP A 16 49.14 37.04 -17.78
C ASP A 16 47.65 36.62 -17.65
N ARG A 17 46.81 37.63 -17.88
CA ARG A 17 45.37 37.57 -18.12
C ARG A 17 45.10 37.13 -19.57
N ALA A 18 44.28 36.11 -19.79
CA ALA A 18 43.50 35.95 -21.01
C ALA A 18 42.28 35.02 -20.83
N GLY A 19 41.08 35.60 -20.93
CA GLY A 19 39.86 34.99 -21.51
C GLY A 19 39.36 33.64 -21.00
N LEU A 20 38.51 33.63 -19.97
CA LEU A 20 37.59 32.53 -19.71
C LEU A 20 36.49 32.50 -20.79
N ARG A 21 36.53 31.50 -21.67
CA ARG A 21 35.37 31.10 -22.50
C ARG A 21 34.52 30.10 -21.70
N PRO A 22 33.19 30.24 -21.66
CA PRO A 22 32.34 29.27 -20.97
C PRO A 22 32.28 27.96 -21.74
N CYS A 23 32.46 26.86 -21.01
CA CYS A 23 32.35 25.49 -21.49
C CYS A 23 30.92 25.23 -21.99
N ARG A 24 30.77 24.87 -23.27
CA ARG A 24 29.47 24.53 -23.87
C ARG A 24 29.00 23.18 -23.32
N ARG A 25 27.84 23.16 -22.65
CA ARG A 25 27.10 21.93 -22.33
C ARG A 25 26.70 21.22 -23.63
N PRO A 26 26.83 19.88 -23.74
CA PRO A 26 26.25 19.15 -24.86
C PRO A 26 24.72 19.25 -24.80
N ARG A 27 24.09 19.55 -25.95
CA ARG A 27 22.64 19.59 -26.12
C ARG A 27 22.09 18.15 -26.07
N SER A 28 21.17 17.88 -25.16
CA SER A 28 20.36 16.66 -25.19
C SER A 28 19.42 16.66 -26.41
N PRO A 29 19.06 15.49 -26.98
CA PRO A 29 18.16 15.41 -28.12
C PRO A 29 16.72 15.74 -27.69
N ARG A 30 16.16 16.84 -28.19
CA ARG A 30 14.80 17.34 -27.92
C ARG A 30 13.66 16.57 -28.64
N ILE A 31 13.83 15.29 -28.98
CA ILE A 31 12.92 14.60 -29.90
C ILE A 31 11.86 13.73 -29.18
N ALA A 32 12.05 13.31 -27.92
CA ALA A 32 11.09 12.43 -27.23
C ALA A 32 9.89 13.15 -26.56
N CYS A 33 9.95 14.48 -26.35
CA CYS A 33 9.00 15.16 -25.47
C CYS A 33 7.72 15.68 -26.16
N ARG A 34 7.65 15.68 -27.51
CA ARG A 34 6.48 16.22 -28.23
C ARG A 34 5.31 15.24 -28.35
N HIS A 35 5.57 13.94 -28.44
CA HIS A 35 4.49 12.94 -28.49
C HIS A 35 3.75 12.83 -27.14
N HIS A 36 4.45 12.98 -26.01
CA HIS A 36 3.83 12.95 -24.69
C HIS A 36 2.81 14.08 -24.47
N HIS A 37 3.13 15.31 -24.91
CA HIS A 37 2.31 16.50 -24.61
C HIS A 37 1.03 16.65 -25.45
N GLU A 38 1.01 16.18 -26.71
CA GLU A 38 -0.22 16.17 -27.51
C GLU A 38 -1.19 15.08 -27.05
N TRP A 39 -0.67 14.01 -26.48
CA TRP A 39 -1.43 12.83 -26.07
C TRP A 39 -2.22 13.03 -24.75
N HIS A 40 -1.64 13.71 -23.75
CA HIS A 40 -2.36 14.10 -22.52
C HIS A 40 -3.64 14.93 -22.78
N ARG A 41 -3.74 15.63 -23.92
CA ARG A 41 -4.95 16.39 -24.28
C ARG A 41 -6.07 15.52 -24.88
N GLN A 42 -5.75 14.35 -25.43
CA GLN A 42 -6.73 13.48 -26.10
C GLN A 42 -7.49 12.59 -25.09
N ILE A 43 -6.82 12.10 -24.04
CA ILE A 43 -7.44 11.32 -22.96
C ILE A 43 -8.50 12.14 -22.21
N GLY A 44 -8.19 13.42 -21.91
CA GLY A 44 -9.11 14.32 -21.22
C GLY A 44 -10.43 14.58 -21.96
N ARG A 45 -10.53 14.26 -23.26
CA ARG A 45 -11.74 14.45 -24.07
C ARG A 45 -12.62 13.21 -24.21
N ARG A 46 -12.11 11.99 -23.99
CA ARG A 46 -12.91 10.76 -24.08
C ARG A 46 -13.64 10.38 -22.79
N CYS A 47 -13.29 10.97 -21.65
CA CYS A 47 -13.85 10.63 -20.34
C CYS A 47 -14.87 11.64 -19.79
N THR A 48 -15.80 12.16 -20.62
CA THR A 48 -16.86 13.05 -20.11
C THR A 48 -18.26 12.54 -20.43
N ASN A 49 -19.12 12.59 -19.41
CA ASN A 49 -20.58 12.38 -19.44
C ASN A 49 -21.15 10.95 -19.47
N HIS A 50 -20.82 10.12 -18.47
CA HIS A 50 -21.82 9.25 -17.85
C HIS A 50 -21.71 9.44 -16.34
N ARG A 51 -22.83 9.70 -15.64
CA ARG A 51 -22.90 9.41 -14.19
C ARG A 51 -22.73 7.89 -14.07
N ARG A 52 -21.48 7.43 -14.01
CA ARG A 52 -21.15 6.03 -13.79
C ARG A 52 -21.72 5.67 -12.42
N LYS A 53 -22.72 4.79 -12.38
CA LYS A 53 -22.92 3.96 -11.19
C LYS A 53 -21.56 3.29 -10.97
N GLN A 54 -20.92 3.55 -9.85
CA GLN A 54 -19.70 2.82 -9.53
C GLN A 54 -20.18 1.42 -9.11
N LEU A 55 -19.74 0.40 -9.83
CA LEU A 55 -20.23 -0.97 -9.66
C LEU A 55 -19.16 -1.85 -9.02
N MET A 56 -17.88 -1.55 -9.24
CA MET A 56 -16.77 -2.23 -8.60
C MET A 56 -15.68 -1.24 -8.28
N PHE A 57 -14.93 -1.51 -7.21
CA PHE A 57 -13.75 -0.75 -6.87
C PHE A 57 -12.51 -1.41 -7.49
N LEU A 58 -11.87 -0.72 -8.43
CA LEU A 58 -10.70 -1.22 -9.16
C LEU A 58 -9.46 -0.41 -8.76
N SER A 59 -8.45 -1.07 -8.20
CA SER A 59 -7.22 -0.40 -7.72
C SER A 59 -5.97 -0.94 -8.40
N TYR A 60 -5.03 -0.05 -8.70
CA TYR A 60 -3.70 -0.42 -9.22
C TYR A 60 -2.74 -0.74 -8.08
N PHE A 61 -1.86 -1.72 -8.26
CA PHE A 61 -0.83 -2.11 -7.31
C PHE A 61 0.49 -2.52 -7.99
N THR A 62 1.61 -2.27 -7.30
CA THR A 62 2.92 -2.87 -7.54
C THR A 62 3.70 -2.92 -6.23
N GLU A 63 4.50 -3.96 -6.03
CA GLU A 63 5.34 -4.19 -4.85
C GLU A 63 6.49 -3.17 -4.69
N GLN A 64 6.81 -2.41 -5.75
CA GLN A 64 7.96 -1.49 -5.79
C GLN A 64 9.30 -2.20 -5.49
N PRO A 65 9.67 -3.23 -6.27
CA PRO A 65 10.92 -3.94 -6.08
C PRO A 65 12.12 -3.04 -6.37
N MET A 66 13.20 -3.23 -5.61
CA MET A 66 14.54 -2.77 -5.98
C MET A 66 15.09 -3.72 -7.04
N SER A 67 14.62 -3.64 -8.28
CA SER A 67 15.03 -4.59 -9.33
C SER A 67 16.43 -4.35 -9.91
N ALA A 68 17.11 -3.29 -9.47
CA ALA A 68 18.42 -2.91 -9.99
C ALA A 68 19.63 -3.58 -9.28
N TYR A 69 19.43 -4.34 -8.20
CA TYR A 69 20.55 -5.06 -7.58
C TYR A 69 20.95 -6.30 -8.40
N PRO A 70 22.20 -6.81 -8.26
CA PRO A 70 22.63 -8.01 -8.98
C PRO A 70 21.87 -9.26 -8.53
N ALA A 71 20.94 -9.76 -9.35
CA ALA A 71 20.10 -10.92 -9.03
C ALA A 71 20.91 -12.18 -8.71
N ASP A 72 22.07 -12.36 -9.36
CA ASP A 72 22.97 -13.48 -9.14
C ASP A 72 23.57 -13.50 -7.73
N GLU A 73 23.77 -12.33 -7.12
CA GLU A 73 24.18 -12.23 -5.72
C GLU A 73 23.04 -12.65 -4.78
N GLY A 74 21.80 -12.28 -5.09
CA GLY A 74 20.62 -12.78 -4.37
C GLY A 74 20.53 -14.31 -4.41
N LEU A 75 20.70 -14.89 -5.60
CA LEU A 75 20.68 -16.36 -5.78
C LEU A 75 21.81 -17.07 -5.03
N LYS A 76 23.01 -16.47 -4.97
CA LYS A 76 24.16 -17.02 -4.21
C LYS A 76 23.87 -17.06 -2.71
N GLU A 77 23.25 -16.02 -2.18
CA GLU A 77 22.85 -15.95 -0.76
C GLU A 77 21.66 -16.87 -0.46
N GLY A 78 20.76 -17.08 -1.43
CA GLY A 78 19.63 -18.00 -1.35
C GLY A 78 18.38 -17.43 -0.66
N PHE A 79 18.48 -16.28 -0.01
CA PHE A 79 17.39 -15.48 0.54
C PHE A 79 17.76 -14.00 0.49
N THR A 80 16.81 -13.13 0.12
CA THR A 80 17.07 -11.69 0.05
C THR A 80 16.43 -10.89 1.16
N SER A 81 15.60 -11.49 2.00
CA SER A 81 14.95 -10.80 3.13
C SER A 81 15.80 -10.88 4.39
N VAL A 82 15.73 -9.83 5.21
CA VAL A 82 16.39 -9.65 6.52
C VAL A 82 17.91 -9.45 6.44
N MET A 83 18.65 -10.42 5.92
CA MET A 83 20.12 -10.48 6.05
C MET A 83 20.88 -10.17 4.76
N PHE A 84 20.20 -10.01 3.63
CA PHE A 84 20.84 -9.63 2.38
C PHE A 84 21.42 -8.23 2.47
N SER A 85 22.71 -8.11 2.15
CA SER A 85 23.44 -6.87 2.41
C SER A 85 22.95 -5.73 1.52
N ASN A 86 22.60 -4.60 2.14
CA ASN A 86 22.29 -3.36 1.42
C ASN A 86 23.50 -2.75 0.68
N LYS A 87 24.69 -3.36 0.72
CA LYS A 87 25.83 -2.97 -0.14
C LYS A 87 25.49 -3.09 -1.64
N TYR A 88 24.49 -3.89 -1.98
CA TYR A 88 23.98 -4.05 -3.35
C TYR A 88 22.89 -3.01 -3.71
N TYR A 89 22.52 -2.14 -2.79
CA TYR A 89 21.59 -1.04 -3.04
C TYR A 89 22.33 0.15 -3.64
N ASP A 90 22.00 0.50 -4.88
CA ASP A 90 22.46 1.74 -5.52
C ASP A 90 21.44 2.87 -5.26
N PRO A 91 21.82 3.95 -4.55
CA PRO A 91 20.93 5.08 -4.30
C PRO A 91 20.43 5.80 -5.55
N GLU A 92 21.20 5.84 -6.63
CA GLU A 92 20.78 6.49 -7.88
C GLU A 92 19.67 5.69 -8.57
N GLU A 93 19.82 4.36 -8.62
CA GLU A 93 18.80 3.46 -9.14
C GLU A 93 17.55 3.43 -8.26
N GLY A 94 17.71 3.42 -6.93
CA GLY A 94 16.57 3.54 -6.02
C GLY A 94 15.81 4.86 -6.23
N SER A 95 16.53 5.97 -6.42
CA SER A 95 15.91 7.26 -6.75
C SER A 95 15.16 7.19 -8.09
N ARG A 96 15.74 6.59 -9.13
CA ARG A 96 15.07 6.40 -10.43
C ARG A 96 13.76 5.63 -10.26
N LEU A 97 13.83 4.45 -9.64
CA LEU A 97 12.67 3.57 -9.43
C LEU A 97 11.56 4.27 -8.64
N PHE A 98 11.85 4.99 -7.55
CA PHE A 98 10.82 5.72 -6.81
C PHE A 98 10.09 6.76 -7.67
N ASN A 99 10.81 7.49 -8.52
CA ASN A 99 10.19 8.49 -9.39
C ASN A 99 9.35 7.84 -10.50
N GLU A 100 9.82 6.73 -11.07
CA GLU A 100 9.05 5.92 -12.03
C GLU A 100 7.74 5.41 -11.41
N ARG A 101 7.76 4.88 -10.19
CA ARG A 101 6.54 4.45 -9.49
C ARG A 101 5.55 5.61 -9.28
N ILE A 102 6.05 6.82 -8.99
CA ILE A 102 5.19 8.02 -8.85
C ILE A 102 4.53 8.38 -10.21
N GLU A 103 5.25 8.26 -11.32
CA GLU A 103 4.70 8.51 -12.65
C GLU A 103 3.63 7.46 -13.02
N GLU A 104 3.89 6.19 -12.71
CA GLU A 104 2.94 5.10 -12.87
C GLU A 104 1.65 5.33 -12.06
N TYR A 105 1.76 5.76 -10.80
CA TYR A 105 0.59 6.08 -9.97
C TYR A 105 -0.23 7.25 -10.51
N LYS A 106 0.43 8.30 -11.03
CA LYS A 106 -0.26 9.41 -11.70
C LYS A 106 -0.99 8.93 -12.96
N LEU A 107 -0.36 8.05 -13.74
CA LEU A 107 -1.00 7.48 -14.92
C LEU A 107 -2.21 6.61 -14.52
N ALA A 108 -2.10 5.77 -13.49
CA ALA A 108 -3.20 4.95 -13.00
C ALA A 108 -4.44 5.78 -12.66
N GLU A 109 -4.28 6.92 -11.97
CA GLU A 109 -5.39 7.85 -11.73
C GLU A 109 -5.94 8.47 -13.03
N GLN A 110 -5.06 8.85 -13.96
CA GLN A 110 -5.46 9.48 -15.22
C GLN A 110 -6.30 8.54 -16.10
N VAL A 111 -5.96 7.26 -16.13
CA VAL A 111 -6.66 6.26 -16.95
C VAL A 111 -7.90 5.68 -16.25
N GLY A 112 -8.13 6.03 -14.98
CA GLY A 112 -9.42 5.84 -14.32
C GLY A 112 -9.50 4.66 -13.37
N PHE A 113 -8.38 4.25 -12.76
CA PHE A 113 -8.40 3.44 -11.55
C PHE A 113 -9.08 4.20 -10.40
N ASP A 114 -9.88 3.50 -9.60
CA ASP A 114 -10.61 4.07 -8.46
C ASP A 114 -9.71 4.19 -7.22
N GLY A 115 -8.63 3.40 -7.16
CA GLY A 115 -7.65 3.40 -6.09
C GLY A 115 -6.21 3.18 -6.54
N ILE A 116 -5.28 3.64 -5.70
CA ILE A 116 -3.86 3.32 -5.77
C ILE A 116 -3.48 2.61 -4.47
N MET A 117 -3.02 1.38 -4.60
CA MET A 117 -2.58 0.56 -3.48
C MET A 117 -1.09 0.72 -3.23
N VAL A 118 -0.76 0.81 -1.95
CA VAL A 118 0.60 0.77 -1.39
C VAL A 118 0.66 -0.30 -0.30
N ASN A 119 1.86 -0.79 0.00
CA ASN A 119 2.14 -1.80 1.01
C ASN A 119 3.36 -1.44 1.87
N GLU A 120 3.82 -2.36 2.71
CA GLU A 120 4.93 -2.15 3.62
C GLU A 120 5.70 -3.45 3.82
N HIS A 121 7.02 -3.41 3.61
CA HIS A 121 7.94 -4.51 3.91
C HIS A 121 9.30 -3.96 4.33
N HIS A 122 10.05 -4.75 5.11
CA HIS A 122 11.27 -4.29 5.76
C HIS A 122 12.43 -5.24 5.48
N ASN A 123 13.61 -4.65 5.24
CA ASN A 123 14.85 -5.37 4.95
C ASN A 123 14.72 -6.40 3.82
N ALA A 124 13.89 -6.12 2.81
CA ALA A 124 13.68 -7.03 1.71
C ALA A 124 13.63 -6.26 0.39
N PRO A 125 14.42 -6.62 -0.62
CA PRO A 125 14.53 -5.83 -1.83
C PRO A 125 13.36 -6.04 -2.81
N PHE A 126 12.41 -6.94 -2.50
CA PHE A 126 11.18 -7.07 -3.28
C PHE A 126 10.19 -5.91 -3.05
N CYS A 127 10.38 -5.10 -1.99
CA CYS A 127 9.56 -3.92 -1.74
C CYS A 127 10.39 -2.84 -1.02
N MET A 128 10.48 -1.66 -1.63
CA MET A 128 11.25 -0.54 -1.08
C MET A 128 10.45 0.35 -0.11
N GLN A 129 9.20 0.00 0.19
CA GLN A 129 8.33 0.85 1.01
C GLN A 129 8.62 0.68 2.50
N ALA A 130 9.34 1.64 3.07
CA ALA A 130 9.70 1.62 4.49
C ALA A 130 8.48 1.76 5.42
N ARG A 131 7.60 2.73 5.16
CA ARG A 131 6.37 2.99 5.92
C ARG A 131 5.29 3.41 4.94
N ILE A 132 4.16 2.73 4.98
CA ILE A 132 3.07 2.95 4.02
C ILE A 132 2.47 4.36 4.11
N THR A 133 2.51 4.99 5.30
CA THR A 133 2.02 6.35 5.55
C THR A 133 2.83 7.42 4.81
N VAL A 134 4.12 7.19 4.54
CA VAL A 134 4.97 8.12 3.79
C VAL A 134 4.52 8.23 2.35
N MET A 135 4.43 7.10 1.63
CA MET A 135 3.95 7.11 0.24
C MET A 135 2.48 7.53 0.16
N SER A 136 1.66 7.12 1.13
CA SER A 136 0.25 7.55 1.22
C SER A 136 0.12 9.08 1.31
N SER A 137 0.98 9.75 2.08
CA SER A 137 0.98 11.21 2.22
C SER A 137 1.37 11.90 0.90
N ILE A 138 2.33 11.32 0.17
CA ILE A 138 2.72 11.82 -1.16
C ILE A 138 1.53 11.68 -2.11
N LEU A 139 0.92 10.49 -2.19
CA LEU A 139 -0.26 10.23 -3.01
C LEU A 139 -1.42 11.17 -2.66
N ALA A 140 -1.67 11.43 -1.38
CA ALA A 140 -2.69 12.38 -0.93
C ALA A 140 -2.50 13.78 -1.51
N ALA A 141 -1.24 14.23 -1.66
CA ALA A 141 -0.92 15.54 -2.21
C ALA A 141 -0.92 15.58 -3.74
N ILE A 142 -0.52 14.50 -4.43
CA ILE A 142 -0.31 14.50 -5.89
C ILE A 142 -1.49 13.97 -6.71
N THR A 143 -2.47 13.32 -6.07
CA THR A 143 -3.67 12.78 -6.71
C THR A 143 -4.91 13.53 -6.25
N GLU A 144 -5.96 13.55 -7.07
CA GLU A 144 -7.16 14.34 -6.85
C GLU A 144 -8.41 13.49 -6.56
N ARG A 145 -8.51 12.32 -7.19
CA ARG A 145 -9.70 11.46 -7.22
C ARG A 145 -9.44 10.07 -6.67
N ALA A 146 -8.30 9.46 -7.01
CA ALA A 146 -8.03 8.07 -6.64
C ALA A 146 -8.05 7.90 -5.12
N LYS A 147 -8.69 6.84 -4.61
CA LYS A 147 -8.56 6.47 -3.19
C LYS A 147 -7.15 5.97 -2.91
N ILE A 148 -6.67 6.21 -1.70
CA ILE A 148 -5.34 5.80 -1.25
C ILE A 148 -5.51 4.56 -0.41
N VAL A 149 -5.10 3.42 -0.98
CA VAL A 149 -5.39 2.10 -0.42
C VAL A 149 -4.16 1.57 0.29
N GLN A 150 -4.21 1.56 1.62
CA GLN A 150 -3.16 0.93 2.42
C GLN A 150 -3.49 -0.55 2.61
N LEU A 151 -2.67 -1.48 2.10
CA LEU A 151 -2.86 -2.93 2.29
C LEU A 151 -1.52 -3.63 2.52
N GLY A 152 -0.94 -3.59 3.72
CA GLY A 152 -1.53 -3.03 4.96
C GLY A 152 -0.50 -2.74 6.04
N ASN A 153 -0.98 -2.06 7.08
CA ASN A 153 -0.20 -1.60 8.23
C ASN A 153 0.04 -2.75 9.23
N PRO A 154 1.28 -3.23 9.47
CA PRO A 154 1.57 -4.32 10.39
C PRO A 154 1.49 -3.86 11.85
N LEU A 155 0.27 -3.76 12.39
CA LEU A 155 0.02 -3.21 13.73
C LEU A 155 0.90 -3.81 14.86
N PRO A 156 1.19 -5.13 14.90
CA PRO A 156 2.01 -5.69 15.98
C PRO A 156 3.44 -5.15 16.03
N THR A 157 3.95 -4.65 14.92
CA THR A 157 5.30 -4.09 14.80
C THR A 157 5.34 -2.59 15.05
N TYR A 158 4.19 -1.95 15.26
CA TYR A 158 4.14 -0.52 15.55
C TYR A 158 4.36 -0.30 17.04
N ASP A 159 5.34 0.54 17.37
CA ASP A 159 5.63 0.91 18.76
C ASP A 159 4.55 1.81 19.35
N SER A 160 3.88 2.60 18.50
CA SER A 160 2.89 3.58 18.95
C SER A 160 1.66 3.63 18.03
N PRO A 161 0.57 2.91 18.38
CA PRO A 161 -0.72 3.05 17.73
C PRO A 161 -1.27 4.48 17.81
N LEU A 162 -0.92 5.24 18.85
CA LEU A 162 -1.28 6.65 18.99
C LEU A 162 -0.68 7.53 17.88
N MET A 163 0.64 7.45 17.66
CA MET A 163 1.28 8.22 16.58
C MET A 163 0.75 7.79 15.22
N PHE A 164 0.48 6.50 15.05
CA PHE A 164 -0.14 6.00 13.83
C PHE A 164 -1.54 6.58 13.59
N ALA A 165 -2.37 6.72 14.64
CA ALA A 165 -3.67 7.37 14.51
C ALA A 165 -3.55 8.84 14.02
N GLU A 166 -2.55 9.58 14.49
CA GLU A 166 -2.25 10.93 14.02
C GLU A 166 -1.75 10.96 12.57
N GLU A 167 -0.89 10.02 12.17
CA GLU A 167 -0.45 9.85 10.78
C GLU A 167 -1.65 9.60 9.84
N ILE A 168 -2.57 8.71 10.24
CA ILE A 168 -3.80 8.42 9.50
C ILE A 168 -4.71 9.66 9.42
N ALA A 169 -4.90 10.38 10.52
CA ALA A 169 -5.68 11.62 10.53
C ALA A 169 -5.10 12.67 9.57
N MET A 170 -3.78 12.85 9.56
CA MET A 170 -3.11 13.77 8.63
C MET A 170 -3.37 13.41 7.17
N ILE A 171 -3.18 12.14 6.79
CA ILE A 171 -3.39 11.68 5.41
C ILE A 171 -4.87 11.81 5.04
N ASP A 172 -5.79 11.46 5.93
CA ASP A 172 -7.22 11.55 5.70
C ASP A 172 -7.66 13.01 5.44
N MET A 173 -7.15 13.96 6.23
CA MET A 173 -7.39 15.39 6.04
C MET A 173 -6.78 15.92 4.73
N ILE A 174 -5.52 15.60 4.44
CA ILE A 174 -4.83 16.06 3.22
C ILE A 174 -5.52 15.49 1.97
N SER A 175 -5.91 14.22 2.03
CA SER A 175 -6.56 13.52 0.93
C SER A 175 -8.05 13.88 0.78
N LYS A 176 -8.63 14.60 1.75
CA LYS A 176 -10.05 14.95 1.81
C LYS A 176 -10.95 13.71 1.85
N GLY A 177 -10.62 12.73 2.68
CA GLY A 177 -11.49 11.57 2.89
C GLY A 177 -11.30 10.43 1.89
N ARG A 178 -10.14 10.37 1.23
CA ARG A 178 -9.84 9.34 0.21
C ARG A 178 -9.09 8.14 0.78
N LEU A 179 -8.79 8.13 2.08
CA LEU A 179 -7.95 7.13 2.70
C LEU A 179 -8.72 5.84 3.01
N ILE A 180 -8.06 4.72 2.73
CA ILE A 180 -8.42 3.40 3.23
C ILE A 180 -7.22 2.90 4.03
N SER A 181 -7.41 2.70 5.33
CA SER A 181 -6.35 2.27 6.24
C SER A 181 -6.47 0.77 6.50
N GLY A 182 -5.94 -0.04 5.58
CA GLY A 182 -5.94 -1.48 5.78
C GLY A 182 -4.89 -1.92 6.81
N ILE A 183 -5.23 -2.92 7.61
CA ILE A 183 -4.43 -3.38 8.75
C ILE A 183 -4.10 -4.86 8.63
N VAL A 184 -2.90 -5.24 9.05
CA VAL A 184 -2.42 -6.62 9.01
C VAL A 184 -1.70 -7.00 10.28
N ARG A 185 -1.55 -8.32 10.48
CA ARG A 185 -0.67 -8.87 11.50
C ARG A 185 0.83 -8.72 11.18
N GLY A 186 1.17 -8.44 9.92
CA GLY A 186 2.53 -8.55 9.39
C GLY A 186 2.93 -10.02 9.21
N ALA A 187 3.95 -10.29 8.40
CA ALA A 187 4.54 -11.62 8.33
C ALA A 187 5.58 -11.81 9.45
N GLY A 188 6.11 -13.03 9.56
CA GLY A 188 7.12 -13.34 10.57
C GLY A 188 8.37 -12.49 10.44
N GLN A 189 8.76 -12.15 9.20
CA GLN A 189 9.98 -11.42 8.92
C GLN A 189 9.91 -9.98 9.43
N GLU A 190 8.76 -9.31 9.33
CA GLU A 190 8.60 -7.95 9.85
C GLU A 190 8.75 -7.93 11.38
N SER A 191 8.34 -9.01 12.06
CA SER A 191 8.58 -9.15 13.50
C SER A 191 10.08 -9.20 13.82
N VAL A 192 10.88 -9.89 13.00
CA VAL A 192 12.34 -9.94 13.13
C VAL A 192 12.96 -8.58 12.81
N CYS A 193 12.58 -7.96 11.69
CA CYS A 193 13.15 -6.70 11.21
C CYS A 193 12.91 -5.54 12.18
N LEU A 194 11.74 -5.49 12.81
CA LEU A 194 11.33 -4.41 13.71
C LEU A 194 11.41 -4.81 15.20
N ASN A 195 12.07 -5.94 15.49
CA ASN A 195 12.28 -6.43 16.86
C ASN A 195 10.98 -6.61 17.68
N ALA A 196 9.86 -6.88 16.99
CA ALA A 196 8.59 -7.18 17.62
C ALA A 196 8.55 -8.65 18.06
N ASN A 197 8.04 -8.92 19.25
CA ASN A 197 7.95 -10.29 19.73
C ASN A 197 6.83 -11.05 18.98
N PRO A 198 7.16 -12.07 18.16
CA PRO A 198 6.17 -12.80 17.37
C PRO A 198 5.17 -13.59 18.22
N ALA A 199 5.51 -13.95 19.46
CA ALA A 199 4.62 -14.68 20.36
C ALA A 199 3.38 -13.87 20.76
N TYR A 200 3.51 -12.54 20.83
CA TYR A 200 2.41 -11.64 21.19
C TYR A 200 1.70 -11.05 19.96
N ASN A 201 2.01 -11.54 18.75
CA ASN A 201 1.59 -10.89 17.52
C ASN A 201 0.05 -10.74 17.40
N ARG A 202 -0.73 -11.77 17.77
CA ARG A 202 -2.21 -11.68 17.72
C ARG A 202 -2.77 -10.75 18.80
N GLU A 203 -2.27 -10.84 20.02
CA GLU A 203 -2.73 -10.01 21.13
C GLU A 203 -2.40 -8.53 20.89
N ARG A 204 -1.15 -8.24 20.48
CA ARG A 204 -0.73 -6.90 20.05
C ARG A 204 -1.57 -6.39 18.89
N PHE A 205 -1.91 -7.23 17.90
CA PHE A 205 -2.76 -6.82 16.78
C PHE A 205 -4.14 -6.36 17.26
N ASN A 206 -4.79 -7.17 18.11
CA ASN A 206 -6.13 -6.84 18.63
C ASN A 206 -6.09 -5.59 19.50
N GLU A 207 -5.14 -5.49 20.44
CA GLU A 207 -5.05 -4.34 21.33
C GLU A 207 -4.68 -3.05 20.57
N ALA A 208 -3.75 -3.13 19.60
CA ALA A 208 -3.40 -2.00 18.76
C ALA A 208 -4.60 -1.53 17.92
N HIS A 209 -5.40 -2.46 17.38
CA HIS A 209 -6.62 -2.13 16.66
C HIS A 209 -7.62 -1.40 17.55
N ASP A 210 -7.90 -1.92 18.74
CA ASP A 210 -8.91 -1.35 19.63
C ASP A 210 -8.48 0.04 20.11
N LEU A 211 -7.21 0.22 20.46
CA LEU A 211 -6.64 1.53 20.78
C LEU A 211 -6.73 2.48 19.58
N LEU A 212 -6.35 2.04 18.38
CA LEU A 212 -6.38 2.86 17.16
C LEU A 212 -7.80 3.33 16.85
N VAL A 213 -8.78 2.42 16.85
CA VAL A 213 -10.19 2.75 16.60
C VAL A 213 -10.71 3.69 17.66
N LYS A 214 -10.48 3.41 18.95
CA LYS A 214 -10.90 4.30 20.05
C LYS A 214 -10.29 5.70 19.90
N THR A 215 -9.01 5.78 19.54
CA THR A 215 -8.29 7.04 19.34
C THR A 215 -8.89 7.88 18.21
N MET A 216 -9.38 7.25 17.14
CA MET A 216 -10.02 7.96 16.02
C MET A 216 -11.48 8.35 16.30
N THR A 217 -12.17 7.60 17.16
CA THR A 217 -13.63 7.70 17.34
C THR A 217 -14.05 8.48 18.58
N ASP A 218 -13.41 8.25 19.72
CA ASP A 218 -13.77 8.89 20.99
C ASP A 218 -13.11 10.26 21.12
N ASP A 219 -13.72 11.12 21.94
CA ASP A 219 -13.13 12.39 22.33
C ASP A 219 -12.07 12.14 23.42
N GLY A 220 -10.90 12.75 23.25
CA GLY A 220 -9.87 12.82 24.29
C GLY A 220 -10.17 13.93 25.32
N PRO A 221 -9.41 13.98 26.43
CA PRO A 221 -8.36 13.04 26.82
C PRO A 221 -8.93 11.77 27.48
N PHE A 222 -8.32 10.61 27.22
CA PHE A 222 -8.57 9.37 27.98
C PHE A 222 -7.26 8.63 28.27
N SER A 223 -7.29 7.64 29.17
CA SER A 223 -6.16 6.73 29.44
C SER A 223 -6.39 5.37 28.78
N TRP A 224 -5.31 4.69 28.40
CA TRP A 224 -5.31 3.32 27.90
C TRP A 224 -4.35 2.48 28.72
N GLU A 225 -4.86 1.54 29.51
CA GLU A 225 -4.08 0.66 30.38
C GLU A 225 -4.23 -0.79 29.89
N GLY A 226 -3.64 -1.08 28.72
CA GLY A 226 -3.66 -2.41 28.12
C GLY A 226 -2.45 -3.26 28.53
N GLU A 227 -2.36 -4.47 27.97
CA GLU A 227 -1.28 -5.40 28.28
C GLU A 227 -0.03 -5.10 27.44
N HIS A 228 -0.23 -4.71 26.18
CA HIS A 228 0.83 -4.45 25.21
C HIS A 228 1.12 -2.96 25.00
N PHE A 229 0.18 -2.08 25.32
CA PHE A 229 0.30 -0.63 25.20
C PHE A 229 -0.25 0.07 26.45
N GLN A 230 0.48 1.06 26.94
CA GLN A 230 0.09 1.86 28.12
C GLN A 230 0.27 3.35 27.82
N TYR A 231 -0.84 4.08 27.83
CA TYR A 231 -0.89 5.53 27.64
C TYR A 231 -1.66 6.20 28.77
N ARG A 232 -0.95 7.00 29.55
CA ARG A 232 -1.57 7.82 30.60
C ARG A 232 -2.54 8.86 30.05
N VAL A 233 -2.26 9.36 28.85
CA VAL A 233 -3.07 10.35 28.14
C VAL A 233 -3.03 10.03 26.64
N VAL A 234 -4.20 9.83 26.06
CA VAL A 234 -4.49 9.77 24.63
C VAL A 234 -5.32 10.99 24.30
N ASN A 235 -4.76 11.90 23.50
CA ASN A 235 -5.42 13.16 23.15
C ASN A 235 -4.87 13.74 21.83
N PRO A 236 -5.04 13.03 20.69
CA PRO A 236 -4.63 13.55 19.39
C PRO A 236 -5.47 14.77 19.01
N TRP A 237 -4.82 15.82 18.53
CA TRP A 237 -5.51 17.04 18.08
C TRP A 237 -5.98 16.93 16.63
N ALA A 238 -5.15 16.29 15.79
CA ALA A 238 -5.56 15.91 14.45
C ALA A 238 -6.56 14.76 14.56
N ARG A 239 -7.77 14.97 14.05
CA ARG A 239 -8.80 13.93 13.99
C ARG A 239 -9.11 13.60 12.53
N VAL A 240 -9.45 12.34 12.30
CA VAL A 240 -9.90 11.85 11.00
C VAL A 240 -11.15 12.61 10.53
N LEU A 241 -11.18 12.89 9.24
CA LEU A 241 -12.26 13.55 8.52
C LEU A 241 -13.41 12.56 8.27
N GLN A 242 -13.07 11.33 7.88
CA GLN A 242 -14.00 10.22 7.74
C GLN A 242 -14.54 9.80 9.12
N LYS A 243 -15.87 9.67 9.25
CA LYS A 243 -16.53 9.25 10.50
C LYS A 243 -17.20 7.89 10.35
N PRO A 244 -17.07 6.97 11.32
CA PRO A 244 -16.36 7.12 12.59
C PRO A 244 -14.83 7.13 12.41
N HIS A 245 -14.32 6.49 11.36
CA HIS A 245 -12.91 6.49 10.98
C HIS A 245 -12.78 6.20 9.46
N PRO A 246 -11.58 6.34 8.86
CA PRO A 246 -11.32 5.87 7.49
C PRO A 246 -11.62 4.37 7.38
N ARG A 247 -12.04 3.91 6.19
CA ARG A 247 -12.38 2.49 6.02
C ARG A 247 -11.18 1.61 6.32
N ILE A 248 -11.43 0.52 7.05
CA ILE A 248 -10.45 -0.49 7.38
C ILE A 248 -10.71 -1.72 6.52
N TRP A 249 -9.68 -2.17 5.82
CA TRP A 249 -9.66 -3.41 5.05
C TRP A 249 -8.62 -4.37 5.63
N VAL A 250 -8.88 -5.67 5.54
CA VAL A 250 -8.00 -6.68 6.14
C VAL A 250 -7.48 -7.62 5.06
N PRO A 251 -6.22 -7.49 4.62
CA PRO A 251 -5.65 -8.43 3.67
C PRO A 251 -5.08 -9.69 4.33
N GLY A 252 -5.02 -10.79 3.59
CA GLY A 252 -4.35 -12.01 4.04
C GLY A 252 -4.32 -13.15 3.03
N VAL A 253 -3.67 -14.24 3.45
CA VAL A 253 -3.40 -15.46 2.65
C VAL A 253 -3.87 -16.70 3.43
N PHE A 254 -5.20 -16.94 3.49
CA PHE A 254 -5.83 -18.10 4.18
C PHE A 254 -5.57 -18.23 5.68
N SER A 255 -5.89 -17.20 6.46
CA SER A 255 -5.98 -17.34 7.93
C SER A 255 -7.44 -17.37 8.34
N ALA A 256 -7.99 -18.56 8.62
CA ALA A 256 -9.38 -18.71 9.07
C ALA A 256 -9.71 -17.81 10.28
N GLU A 257 -8.76 -17.69 11.22
CA GLU A 257 -8.88 -16.81 12.38
C GLU A 257 -8.98 -15.33 11.96
N THR A 258 -8.16 -14.88 11.01
CA THR A 258 -8.20 -13.48 10.53
C THR A 258 -9.45 -13.19 9.70
N ILE A 259 -9.92 -14.16 8.91
CA ILE A 259 -11.15 -14.03 8.11
C ILE A 259 -12.36 -13.87 9.03
N ARG A 260 -12.48 -14.70 10.07
CA ARG A 260 -13.54 -14.57 11.07
C ARG A 260 -13.45 -13.23 11.79
N TRP A 261 -12.25 -12.85 12.24
CA TRP A 261 -12.03 -11.57 12.91
C TRP A 261 -12.45 -10.38 12.04
N ALA A 262 -12.13 -10.39 10.74
CA ALA A 262 -12.54 -9.34 9.81
C ALA A 262 -14.08 -9.28 9.66
N ALA A 263 -14.75 -10.44 9.55
CA ALA A 263 -16.20 -10.52 9.49
C ALA A 263 -16.87 -10.04 10.80
N GLU A 264 -16.34 -10.43 11.96
CA GLU A 264 -16.86 -9.99 13.27
C GLU A 264 -16.83 -8.46 13.42
N HIS A 265 -15.83 -7.80 12.82
CA HIS A 265 -15.69 -6.34 12.78
C HIS A 265 -16.35 -5.68 11.56
N ARG A 266 -16.99 -6.46 10.67
CA ARG A 266 -17.62 -5.98 9.41
C ARG A 266 -16.63 -5.31 8.45
N TYR A 267 -15.35 -5.68 8.51
CA TYR A 267 -14.34 -5.19 7.58
C TYR A 267 -14.29 -6.06 6.31
N PRO A 268 -14.19 -5.45 5.12
CA PRO A 268 -13.88 -6.18 3.91
C PRO A 268 -12.57 -6.96 4.04
N TYR A 269 -12.60 -8.22 3.62
CA TYR A 269 -11.42 -9.08 3.60
C TYR A 269 -10.84 -9.12 2.19
N ILE A 270 -9.55 -8.83 2.08
CA ILE A 270 -8.83 -8.84 0.81
C ILE A 270 -8.00 -10.11 0.71
N SER A 271 -8.39 -11.00 -0.20
CA SER A 271 -7.62 -12.20 -0.48
C SER A 271 -6.44 -11.89 -1.39
N LEU A 272 -5.21 -12.08 -0.89
CA LEU A 272 -3.99 -11.74 -1.61
C LEU A 272 -3.56 -12.90 -2.52
N ASN A 273 -4.00 -12.86 -3.78
CA ASN A 273 -3.59 -13.80 -4.83
C ASN A 273 -3.67 -15.27 -4.38
N THR A 274 -4.79 -15.62 -3.77
CA THR A 274 -5.06 -16.97 -3.25
C THR A 274 -5.44 -17.91 -4.37
N PRO A 275 -5.10 -19.22 -4.35
CA PRO A 275 -5.50 -20.13 -5.41
C PRO A 275 -7.01 -20.08 -5.64
N LEU A 276 -7.41 -19.85 -6.90
CA LEU A 276 -8.78 -19.53 -7.28
C LEU A 276 -9.80 -20.53 -6.73
N HIS A 277 -9.49 -21.82 -6.83
CA HIS A 277 -10.33 -22.94 -6.38
C HIS A 277 -10.60 -22.95 -4.87
N LEU A 278 -9.75 -22.31 -4.05
CA LEU A 278 -9.90 -22.25 -2.60
C LEU A 278 -10.66 -20.99 -2.14
N THR A 279 -10.90 -20.03 -3.04
CA THR A 279 -11.56 -18.76 -2.66
C THR A 279 -12.99 -18.94 -2.17
N GLY A 280 -13.71 -19.96 -2.67
CA GLY A 280 -15.04 -20.31 -2.17
C GLY A 280 -15.04 -20.69 -0.69
N GLU A 281 -14.03 -21.43 -0.22
CA GLU A 281 -13.90 -21.82 1.19
C GLU A 281 -13.62 -20.60 2.10
N LEU A 282 -12.82 -19.65 1.62
CA LEU A 282 -12.58 -18.38 2.34
C LEU A 282 -13.90 -17.63 2.59
N TRP A 283 -14.70 -17.48 1.53
CA TRP A 283 -15.98 -16.77 1.62
C TRP A 283 -16.99 -17.51 2.46
N GLN A 284 -16.99 -18.84 2.47
CA GLN A 284 -17.81 -19.60 3.42
C GLN A 284 -17.44 -19.30 4.88
N ILE A 285 -16.15 -19.19 5.21
CA ILE A 285 -15.70 -18.84 6.56
C ILE A 285 -16.15 -17.42 6.93
N TYR A 286 -15.94 -16.46 6.01
CA TYR A 286 -16.37 -15.08 6.21
C TYR A 286 -17.88 -15.01 6.42
N ASP A 287 -18.65 -15.68 5.56
CA ASP A 287 -20.10 -15.60 5.57
C ASP A 287 -20.72 -16.22 6.83
N GLN A 288 -20.15 -17.33 7.30
CA GLN A 288 -20.57 -17.95 8.56
C GLN A 288 -20.32 -17.03 9.75
N ALA A 289 -19.15 -16.38 9.82
CA ALA A 289 -18.82 -15.45 10.88
C ALA A 289 -19.69 -14.18 10.83
N ALA A 290 -19.92 -13.63 9.64
CA ALA A 290 -20.79 -12.47 9.42
C ALA A 290 -22.22 -12.72 9.94
N ARG A 291 -22.81 -13.86 9.55
CA ARG A 291 -24.16 -14.25 10.01
C ARG A 291 -24.21 -14.49 11.52
N ALA A 292 -23.14 -15.02 12.12
CA ALA A 292 -23.05 -15.22 13.56
C ALA A 292 -23.07 -13.90 14.35
N VAL A 293 -22.59 -12.79 13.78
CA VAL A 293 -22.64 -11.44 14.37
C VAL A 293 -23.79 -10.57 13.83
N GLY A 294 -24.73 -11.18 13.10
CA GLY A 294 -26.01 -10.57 12.77
C GLY A 294 -26.02 -9.65 11.55
N TYR A 295 -25.23 -9.93 10.50
CA TYR A 295 -25.44 -9.32 9.19
C TYR A 295 -25.29 -10.33 8.05
N GLU A 296 -25.95 -10.03 6.93
CA GLU A 296 -25.77 -10.80 5.71
C GLU A 296 -24.59 -10.20 4.93
N PRO A 297 -23.54 -10.99 4.64
CA PRO A 297 -22.39 -10.55 3.85
C PRO A 297 -22.75 -10.50 2.36
N GLY A 298 -22.02 -9.69 1.59
CA GLY A 298 -22.15 -9.65 0.15
C GLY A 298 -20.81 -9.47 -0.58
N PRO A 299 -20.83 -9.40 -1.92
CA PRO A 299 -19.66 -9.12 -2.75
C PRO A 299 -18.84 -7.90 -2.32
N GLU A 300 -19.49 -6.88 -1.73
CA GLU A 300 -18.90 -5.66 -1.16
C GLU A 300 -17.91 -5.92 -0.03
N ASN A 301 -18.02 -7.06 0.65
CA ASN A 301 -17.09 -7.47 1.70
C ASN A 301 -15.90 -8.27 1.16
N ARG A 302 -15.90 -8.58 -0.14
CA ARG A 302 -14.96 -9.51 -0.78
C ARG A 302 -13.99 -8.75 -1.65
N GLY A 303 -12.72 -8.77 -1.25
CA GLY A 303 -11.63 -8.28 -2.06
C GLY A 303 -10.74 -9.37 -2.59
N TYR A 304 -10.17 -9.12 -3.77
CA TYR A 304 -9.22 -10.02 -4.39
C TYR A 304 -8.09 -9.21 -5.01
N LEU A 305 -6.85 -9.61 -4.75
CA LEU A 305 -5.68 -9.07 -5.43
C LEU A 305 -5.16 -10.12 -6.41
N LEU A 306 -4.98 -9.72 -7.66
CA LEU A 306 -4.53 -10.60 -8.73
C LEU A 306 -3.40 -9.96 -9.51
N ARG A 307 -2.43 -10.79 -9.90
CA ARG A 307 -1.36 -10.41 -10.81
C ARG A 307 -1.85 -10.41 -12.24
N VAL A 308 -1.82 -9.24 -12.85
CA VAL A 308 -2.35 -9.03 -14.19
C VAL A 308 -1.34 -8.21 -14.97
N HIS A 309 -0.98 -8.64 -16.18
CA HIS A 309 -0.12 -7.85 -17.06
C HIS A 309 -0.69 -7.82 -18.47
N VAL A 310 -0.73 -6.64 -19.08
CA VAL A 310 -1.39 -6.43 -20.38
C VAL A 310 -0.40 -5.78 -21.34
N GLN A 311 -0.27 -6.33 -22.54
CA GLN A 311 0.49 -5.75 -23.65
C GLN A 311 -0.30 -5.96 -24.95
N GLU A 312 0.02 -5.25 -26.03
CA GLU A 312 -0.63 -5.51 -27.34
C GLU A 312 -0.27 -6.87 -27.92
N ASP A 313 0.93 -7.36 -27.59
CA ASP A 313 1.42 -8.68 -27.98
C ASP A 313 1.38 -9.62 -26.78
N GLY A 314 0.72 -10.77 -26.93
CA GLY A 314 0.52 -11.72 -25.84
C GLY A 314 1.82 -12.38 -25.37
N ASP A 315 2.82 -12.55 -26.24
CA ASP A 315 4.11 -13.13 -25.86
C ASP A 315 4.93 -12.13 -25.05
N LYS A 316 4.95 -10.85 -25.46
CA LYS A 316 5.52 -9.76 -24.66
C LYS A 316 4.84 -9.62 -23.31
N ALA A 317 3.50 -9.78 -23.25
CA ALA A 317 2.78 -9.77 -21.98
C ALA A 317 3.25 -10.89 -21.04
N ARG A 318 3.43 -12.12 -21.56
CA ARG A 318 3.90 -13.28 -20.78
C ARG A 318 5.37 -13.18 -20.40
N GLU A 319 6.20 -12.60 -21.26
CA GLU A 319 7.59 -12.27 -20.93
C GLU A 319 7.66 -11.35 -19.71
N ASN A 320 6.96 -10.21 -19.77
CA ASN A 320 6.93 -9.26 -18.67
C ASN A 320 6.29 -9.84 -17.41
N ALA A 321 5.20 -10.61 -17.55
CA ALA A 321 4.52 -11.24 -16.40
C ALA A 321 5.39 -12.29 -15.70
N ARG A 322 6.42 -12.82 -16.35
CA ARG A 322 7.37 -13.73 -15.71
C ARG A 322 8.09 -13.05 -14.53
N GLU A 323 8.21 -11.72 -14.55
CA GLU A 323 8.80 -10.94 -13.46
C GLU A 323 7.99 -11.00 -12.16
N PHE A 324 6.70 -11.40 -12.18
CA PHE A 324 5.97 -11.71 -10.94
C PHE A 324 6.54 -12.89 -10.16
N MET A 325 7.40 -13.69 -10.78
CA MET A 325 8.14 -14.76 -10.09
C MET A 325 9.29 -14.20 -9.23
N TRP A 326 9.64 -12.92 -9.40
CA TRP A 326 10.60 -12.20 -8.56
C TRP A 326 10.16 -12.17 -7.10
N MET A 327 8.94 -11.71 -6.79
CA MET A 327 8.34 -11.77 -5.45
C MET A 327 8.01 -13.19 -4.96
N GLN A 328 8.31 -14.23 -5.74
CA GLN A 328 8.24 -15.62 -5.28
C GLN A 328 9.63 -16.22 -5.04
N GLY A 329 10.68 -15.44 -5.26
CA GLY A 329 12.06 -15.83 -5.03
C GLY A 329 12.60 -16.77 -6.09
N GLU A 330 11.94 -16.88 -7.25
CA GLU A 330 12.47 -17.68 -8.36
C GLU A 330 13.81 -17.13 -8.84
N PHE A 331 13.93 -15.80 -8.91
CA PHE A 331 15.13 -15.12 -9.39
C PHE A 331 16.11 -14.73 -8.31
N THR A 332 15.73 -14.79 -7.03
CA THR A 332 16.51 -14.16 -5.96
C THR A 332 16.55 -14.97 -4.66
N GLY A 333 15.62 -15.90 -4.43
CA GLY A 333 15.28 -16.35 -3.08
C GLY A 333 14.66 -15.21 -2.25
N ILE A 334 13.74 -15.51 -1.32
CA ILE A 334 13.07 -14.45 -0.53
C ILE A 334 13.31 -14.64 0.95
N GLY A 335 12.70 -15.64 1.55
CA GLY A 335 12.62 -15.74 2.99
C GLY A 335 13.36 -16.96 3.51
N HIS A 336 14.27 -16.76 4.45
CA HIS A 336 14.81 -17.87 5.22
C HIS A 336 13.69 -18.46 6.12
N PRO A 337 13.56 -19.79 6.22
CA PRO A 337 12.51 -20.46 7.00
C PRO A 337 12.34 -19.94 8.43
N TYR A 338 13.44 -19.71 9.15
CA TYR A 338 13.42 -19.14 10.51
C TYR A 338 12.79 -17.74 10.62
N TRP A 339 12.95 -16.87 9.62
CA TRP A 339 12.43 -15.51 9.68
C TRP A 339 11.03 -15.39 9.11
N VAL A 340 10.64 -16.23 8.16
CA VAL A 340 9.28 -16.23 7.60
C VAL A 340 8.26 -16.72 8.63
N SER A 341 8.64 -17.64 9.51
CA SER A 341 7.77 -18.18 10.55
C SER A 341 8.53 -18.36 11.88
N PRO A 342 8.92 -17.26 12.56
CA PRO A 342 9.64 -17.33 13.80
C PRO A 342 8.77 -17.95 14.91
N SER A 343 9.42 -18.51 15.92
CA SER A 343 8.76 -19.15 17.05
C SER A 343 7.74 -18.21 17.71
N GLY A 344 6.49 -18.65 17.80
CA GLY A 344 5.40 -17.87 18.38
C GLY A 344 4.50 -17.15 17.37
N TYR A 345 4.94 -16.96 16.12
CA TYR A 345 4.14 -16.23 15.11
C TYR A 345 2.85 -16.96 14.71
N GLY A 346 2.96 -18.26 14.43
CA GLY A 346 1.82 -19.11 14.06
C GLY A 346 1.09 -19.71 15.27
N SER A 347 -0.22 -19.95 15.11
CA SER A 347 -1.00 -20.74 16.06
C SER A 347 -0.36 -22.10 16.32
N SER A 348 -0.68 -22.73 17.45
CA SER A 348 -0.18 -24.08 17.78
C SER A 348 -0.54 -25.10 16.69
N ALA A 349 -1.74 -25.01 16.11
CA ALA A 349 -2.16 -25.82 14.97
C ALA A 349 -1.27 -25.59 13.74
N ARG A 350 -1.04 -24.33 13.35
CA ARG A 350 -0.17 -23.99 12.21
C ARG A 350 1.29 -24.40 12.44
N ARG A 351 1.78 -24.32 13.68
CA ARG A 351 3.11 -24.82 14.07
C ARG A 351 3.21 -26.34 13.92
N LEU A 352 2.15 -27.08 14.27
CA LEU A 352 2.11 -28.52 14.10
C LEU A 352 2.15 -28.91 12.62
N ASP A 353 1.39 -28.21 11.77
CA ASP A 353 1.40 -28.43 10.32
C ASP A 353 2.77 -28.09 9.71
N TYR A 354 3.37 -26.98 10.15
CA TYR A 354 4.72 -26.60 9.74
C TYR A 354 5.79 -27.61 10.21
N ALA A 355 5.71 -28.09 11.45
CA ALA A 355 6.63 -29.10 11.98
C ALA A 355 6.50 -30.45 11.24
N LYS A 356 5.28 -30.83 10.83
CA LYS A 356 5.04 -31.99 9.96
C LYS A 356 5.64 -31.79 8.57
N MET A 357 5.52 -30.59 8.00
CA MET A 357 6.12 -30.22 6.71
C MET A 357 7.66 -30.18 6.77
N ALA A 358 8.24 -29.73 7.88
CA ALA A 358 9.70 -29.65 8.06
C ALA A 358 10.36 -31.02 8.35
N ASN A 359 9.62 -31.98 8.92
CA ASN A 359 10.10 -33.35 9.15
C ASN A 359 9.95 -34.28 7.93
N ALA A 360 9.10 -33.92 6.96
CA ALA A 360 9.20 -34.50 5.63
C ALA A 360 10.39 -33.82 4.93
N GLU A 361 11.27 -34.57 4.25
CA GLU A 361 12.37 -34.04 3.43
C GLU A 361 11.86 -33.28 2.18
N VAL A 362 10.89 -32.37 2.34
CA VAL A 362 10.42 -31.47 1.32
C VAL A 362 11.39 -30.29 1.31
N ARG A 363 12.41 -30.40 0.45
CA ARG A 363 13.11 -29.22 -0.09
C ARG A 363 12.05 -28.18 -0.41
N GLY A 364 12.21 -27.00 0.18
CA GLY A 364 11.24 -25.90 0.30
C GLY A 364 10.10 -25.89 -0.71
N SER A 365 8.88 -25.64 -0.22
CA SER A 365 7.70 -25.33 -1.03
C SER A 365 8.02 -24.21 -2.03
N ARG A 366 8.61 -24.55 -3.17
CA ARG A 366 8.77 -23.64 -4.29
C ARG A 366 7.37 -23.34 -4.77
N ALA A 367 7.12 -22.05 -5.02
CA ALA A 367 5.89 -21.67 -5.66
C ALA A 367 5.71 -22.45 -6.98
N ALA A 368 4.46 -22.61 -7.42
CA ALA A 368 4.17 -23.30 -8.66
C ALA A 368 4.96 -22.65 -9.83
N SER A 369 5.33 -23.43 -10.84
CA SER A 369 5.99 -22.85 -12.03
C SER A 369 5.09 -21.79 -12.69
N PHE A 370 5.69 -20.79 -13.33
CA PHE A 370 4.97 -19.75 -14.07
C PHE A 370 3.81 -20.30 -14.94
N GLU A 371 4.08 -21.34 -15.75
CA GLU A 371 3.07 -21.98 -16.61
C GLU A 371 1.89 -22.57 -15.85
N LYS A 372 2.12 -23.10 -14.63
CA LYS A 372 1.05 -23.63 -13.78
C LYS A 372 0.21 -22.48 -13.20
N GLN A 373 0.84 -21.36 -12.86
CA GLN A 373 0.15 -20.18 -12.35
C GLN A 373 -0.71 -19.51 -13.43
N LEU A 374 -0.22 -19.45 -14.69
CA LEU A 374 -1.04 -19.03 -15.83
C LEU A 374 -2.25 -19.96 -16.01
N ALA A 375 -2.03 -21.27 -16.06
CA ALA A 375 -3.12 -22.25 -16.22
C ALA A 375 -4.15 -22.19 -15.07
N ALA A 376 -3.70 -21.89 -13.85
CA ALA A 376 -4.53 -21.76 -12.66
C ALA A 376 -5.17 -20.37 -12.49
N ARG A 377 -4.87 -19.39 -13.37
CA ARG A 377 -5.31 -17.98 -13.26
C ARG A 377 -4.83 -17.29 -11.99
N GLU A 378 -3.67 -17.71 -11.48
CA GLU A 378 -2.95 -17.03 -10.40
C GLU A 378 -2.06 -15.90 -10.96
N ILE A 379 -1.76 -15.94 -12.26
CA ILE A 379 -1.21 -14.85 -13.06
C ILE A 379 -2.07 -14.78 -14.31
N VAL A 380 -2.50 -13.58 -14.69
CA VAL A 380 -3.23 -13.34 -15.94
C VAL A 380 -2.39 -12.43 -16.81
N ALA A 381 -1.94 -12.92 -17.97
CA ALA A 381 -1.09 -12.15 -18.87
C ALA A 381 -1.42 -12.43 -20.34
N GLY A 382 -1.57 -11.37 -21.12
CA GLY A 382 -1.91 -11.48 -22.53
C GLY A 382 -2.28 -10.14 -23.16
N THR A 383 -2.94 -10.23 -24.32
CA THR A 383 -3.60 -9.08 -24.96
C THR A 383 -4.80 -8.60 -24.14
N PRO A 384 -5.34 -7.38 -24.37
CA PRO A 384 -6.53 -6.92 -23.68
C PRO A 384 -7.69 -7.93 -23.75
N ASP A 385 -7.96 -8.51 -24.92
CA ASP A 385 -9.04 -9.48 -25.11
C ASP A 385 -8.81 -10.78 -24.31
N GLU A 386 -7.58 -11.30 -24.32
CA GLU A 386 -7.22 -12.49 -23.55
C GLU A 386 -7.39 -12.23 -22.04
N VAL A 387 -6.87 -11.09 -21.56
CA VAL A 387 -6.95 -10.70 -20.15
C VAL A 387 -8.39 -10.50 -19.71
N ILE A 388 -9.21 -9.82 -20.51
CA ILE A 388 -10.64 -9.61 -20.24
C ILE A 388 -11.38 -10.95 -20.12
N ALA A 389 -11.11 -11.90 -21.01
CA ALA A 389 -11.72 -13.22 -20.98
C ALA A 389 -11.33 -14.01 -19.71
N GLU A 390 -10.05 -13.96 -19.32
CA GLU A 390 -9.57 -14.64 -18.11
C GLU A 390 -10.10 -13.99 -16.83
N LEU A 391 -10.17 -12.66 -16.78
CA LEU A 391 -10.73 -11.94 -15.64
C LEU A 391 -12.23 -12.19 -15.46
N ARG A 392 -12.99 -12.42 -16.54
CA ARG A 392 -14.40 -12.85 -16.41
C ARG A 392 -14.53 -14.11 -15.56
N VAL A 393 -13.68 -15.11 -15.79
CA VAL A 393 -13.68 -16.36 -15.00
C VAL A 393 -13.38 -16.08 -13.53
N VAL A 394 -12.43 -15.18 -13.26
CA VAL A 394 -12.10 -14.75 -11.89
C VAL A 394 -13.29 -14.05 -11.23
N LEU A 395 -13.97 -13.13 -11.93
CA LEU A 395 -15.14 -12.42 -11.41
C LEU A 395 -16.32 -13.36 -11.13
N GLU A 396 -16.59 -14.31 -12.03
CA GLU A 396 -17.65 -15.31 -11.85
C GLU A 396 -17.37 -16.24 -10.66
N THR A 397 -16.10 -16.59 -10.44
CA THR A 397 -15.69 -17.52 -9.38
C THR A 397 -15.56 -16.85 -8.01
N CYS A 398 -14.78 -15.76 -7.93
CA CYS A 398 -14.49 -15.08 -6.67
C CYS A 398 -15.58 -14.10 -6.25
N ARG A 399 -16.34 -13.56 -7.22
CA ARG A 399 -17.31 -12.49 -7.05
C ARG A 399 -16.80 -11.32 -6.17
N PRO A 400 -15.61 -10.74 -6.45
CA PRO A 400 -15.07 -9.65 -5.64
C PRO A 400 -15.64 -8.31 -6.10
N SER A 401 -16.21 -7.50 -5.20
CA SER A 401 -16.50 -6.09 -5.52
C SER A 401 -15.27 -5.18 -5.41
N ILE A 402 -14.22 -5.65 -4.73
CA ILE A 402 -12.94 -4.96 -4.57
C ILE A 402 -11.88 -5.76 -5.33
N LEU A 403 -11.38 -5.24 -6.45
CA LEU A 403 -10.36 -5.92 -7.25
C LEU A 403 -9.09 -5.06 -7.35
N MET A 404 -7.98 -5.64 -6.89
CA MET A 404 -6.65 -5.04 -6.99
C MET A 404 -5.91 -5.70 -8.15
N LEU A 405 -5.52 -4.90 -9.12
CA LEU A 405 -4.71 -5.32 -10.25
C LEU A 405 -3.25 -5.03 -9.95
N TRP A 406 -2.51 -6.08 -9.62
CA TRP A 406 -1.07 -6.02 -9.49
C TRP A 406 -0.45 -6.06 -10.88
N GLY A 407 -0.05 -4.89 -11.37
CA GLY A 407 0.32 -4.69 -12.78
C GLY A 407 1.71 -5.16 -13.16
N ASN A 408 2.69 -4.90 -12.30
CA ASN A 408 4.11 -5.11 -12.60
C ASN A 408 4.92 -5.44 -11.34
N ASP A 409 6.02 -6.17 -11.53
CA ASP A 409 7.02 -6.52 -10.52
C ASP A 409 8.38 -6.75 -11.22
N GLY A 410 9.41 -7.10 -10.45
CA GLY A 410 10.76 -7.40 -10.93
C GLY A 410 11.33 -6.35 -11.87
N GLY A 411 11.96 -6.82 -12.94
CA GLY A 411 12.70 -6.03 -13.93
C GLY A 411 11.88 -5.48 -15.10
N VAL A 412 10.54 -5.43 -15.01
CA VAL A 412 9.72 -4.84 -16.08
C VAL A 412 10.15 -3.39 -16.33
N THR A 413 10.37 -3.04 -17.60
CA THR A 413 10.81 -1.69 -17.96
C THR A 413 9.74 -0.64 -17.62
N HIS A 414 10.15 0.60 -17.42
CA HIS A 414 9.20 1.68 -17.13
C HIS A 414 8.21 1.89 -18.30
N ASP A 415 8.68 1.86 -19.54
CA ASP A 415 7.84 1.99 -20.73
C ASP A 415 6.79 0.87 -20.82
N ASP A 416 7.21 -0.38 -20.58
CA ASP A 416 6.29 -1.53 -20.55
C ASP A 416 5.28 -1.41 -19.40
N SER A 417 5.71 -0.89 -18.24
CA SER A 417 4.85 -0.66 -17.08
C SER A 417 3.79 0.40 -17.36
N LEU A 418 4.18 1.54 -17.95
CA LEU A 418 3.26 2.59 -18.38
C LEU A 418 2.28 2.05 -19.42
N ARG A 419 2.76 1.25 -20.38
CA ARG A 419 1.91 0.66 -21.42
C ARG A 419 0.86 -0.30 -20.84
N CYS A 420 1.27 -1.13 -19.89
CA CYS A 420 0.39 -2.03 -19.15
C CYS A 420 -0.72 -1.25 -18.42
N ILE A 421 -0.37 -0.19 -17.68
CA ILE A 421 -1.34 0.67 -16.97
C ILE A 421 -2.31 1.33 -17.96
N GLU A 422 -1.80 1.83 -19.08
CA GLU A 422 -2.62 2.45 -20.12
C GLU A 422 -3.67 1.48 -20.66
N LEU A 423 -3.25 0.30 -21.12
CA LEU A 423 -4.14 -0.74 -21.66
C LEU A 423 -5.13 -1.26 -20.61
N MET A 424 -4.68 -1.43 -19.36
CA MET A 424 -5.59 -1.74 -18.26
C MET A 424 -6.69 -0.68 -18.17
N GLY A 425 -6.33 0.60 -18.13
CA GLY A 425 -7.28 1.69 -17.96
C GLY A 425 -8.22 1.91 -19.15
N THR A 426 -7.71 1.79 -20.38
CA THR A 426 -8.48 2.13 -21.59
C THR A 426 -9.31 0.97 -22.13
N GLU A 427 -8.87 -0.28 -21.96
CA GLU A 427 -9.54 -1.46 -22.51
C GLU A 427 -10.13 -2.36 -21.40
N VAL A 428 -9.33 -2.67 -20.36
CA VAL A 428 -9.72 -3.68 -19.35
C VAL A 428 -10.70 -3.12 -18.31
N LEU A 429 -10.44 -1.95 -17.72
CA LEU A 429 -11.30 -1.36 -16.68
C LEU A 429 -12.74 -1.11 -17.18
N PRO A 430 -13.00 -0.61 -18.41
CA PRO A 430 -14.35 -0.51 -18.94
C PRO A 430 -15.05 -1.88 -19.02
N ALA A 431 -14.38 -2.90 -19.56
CA ALA A 431 -14.95 -4.24 -19.67
C ALA A 431 -15.25 -4.86 -18.30
N LEU A 432 -14.37 -4.68 -17.31
CA LEU A 432 -14.61 -5.13 -15.94
C LEU A 432 -15.80 -4.45 -15.28
N ARG A 433 -16.03 -3.16 -15.57
CA ARG A 433 -17.21 -2.44 -15.06
C ARG A 433 -18.50 -2.98 -15.66
N ASP A 434 -18.52 -3.26 -16.96
CA ASP A 434 -19.68 -3.86 -17.63
C ASP A 434 -19.96 -5.28 -17.09
N MET A 435 -18.91 -6.09 -16.89
CA MET A 435 -19.00 -7.39 -16.24
C MET A 435 -19.49 -7.30 -14.79
N GLY A 436 -19.03 -6.29 -14.05
CA GLY A 436 -19.47 -6.02 -12.69
C GLY A 436 -20.97 -5.75 -12.60
N ASP A 437 -21.52 -4.94 -13.52
CA ASP A 437 -22.97 -4.68 -13.62
C ASP A 437 -23.73 -5.98 -13.88
N GLU A 438 -23.29 -6.74 -14.89
CA GLU A 438 -23.90 -8.00 -15.31
C GLU A 438 -23.95 -9.01 -14.15
N LEU A 439 -22.86 -9.09 -13.38
CA LEU A 439 -22.72 -10.03 -12.27
C LEU A 439 -23.33 -9.53 -10.96
N GLY A 440 -23.86 -8.30 -10.91
CA GLY A 440 -24.37 -7.69 -9.68
C GLY A 440 -23.29 -7.49 -8.62
N LEU A 441 -22.07 -7.16 -9.05
CA LEU A 441 -21.00 -6.71 -8.17
C LEU A 441 -21.24 -5.21 -7.96
N HIS A 442 -21.39 -4.81 -6.69
CA HIS A 442 -21.72 -3.44 -6.30
C HIS A 442 -20.53 -2.76 -5.65
N ASP A 443 -20.45 -1.43 -5.79
CA ASP A 443 -19.37 -0.66 -5.21
C ASP A 443 -19.40 -0.81 -3.68
N PRO A 444 -18.28 -1.20 -3.04
CA PRO A 444 -18.19 -1.27 -1.57
C PRO A 444 -18.50 0.05 -0.86
N PHE A 445 -18.51 1.17 -1.59
CA PHE A 445 -18.80 2.52 -1.10
C PHE A 445 -20.28 2.94 -1.14
N GLU A 446 -21.15 2.27 -1.90
CA GLU A 446 -22.56 2.68 -2.07
C GLU A 446 -23.56 2.02 -1.09
N LEU A 447 -23.21 0.89 -0.47
CA LEU A 447 -24.06 0.17 0.49
C LEU A 447 -23.87 0.69 1.91
N ASP A 448 -24.93 0.61 2.76
CA ASP A 448 -25.05 1.08 4.16
C ASP A 448 -23.71 1.08 4.90
N SER A 449 -22.94 2.13 4.63
CA SER A 449 -21.57 2.20 5.06
C SER A 449 -21.57 2.85 6.43
N PRO A 450 -20.88 2.26 7.42
CA PRO A 450 -20.69 2.96 8.67
C PRO A 450 -19.86 4.23 8.48
N VAL A 451 -19.17 4.41 7.32
CA VAL A 451 -18.28 5.53 7.07
C VAL A 451 -18.96 6.65 6.28
N SER A 452 -19.17 7.78 6.95
CA SER A 452 -19.69 9.01 6.36
C SER A 452 -18.59 10.07 6.16
N LEU A 453 -18.78 10.89 5.12
CA LEU A 453 -18.02 12.09 4.83
C LEU A 453 -18.97 13.29 4.96
N ALA A 454 -19.21 13.76 6.17
CA ALA A 454 -19.97 14.98 6.41
C ALA A 454 -19.01 16.17 6.46
N LEU A 455 -18.86 16.87 5.34
CA LEU A 455 -18.08 18.11 5.30
C LEU A 455 -18.99 19.29 5.64
N THR A 456 -18.58 20.09 6.63
CA THR A 456 -19.16 21.40 6.88
C THR A 456 -18.88 22.32 5.68
N PRO A 457 -19.89 23.03 5.14
CA PRO A 457 -19.69 24.03 4.09
C PRO A 457 -18.59 25.04 4.46
N PRO A 458 -17.73 25.48 3.51
CA PRO A 458 -16.63 26.38 3.82
C PRO A 458 -17.03 27.71 4.49
N ASP A 459 -18.24 28.20 4.19
CA ASP A 459 -18.84 29.40 4.76
C ASP A 459 -19.34 29.23 6.19
N GLU A 460 -19.48 27.98 6.66
CA GLU A 460 -19.83 27.61 8.03
C GLU A 460 -18.59 27.21 8.87
N LEU A 461 -17.41 27.12 8.24
CA LEU A 461 -16.15 26.85 8.94
C LEU A 461 -15.65 28.13 9.64
N ASN A 462 -15.45 28.05 10.95
CA ASN A 462 -15.09 29.19 11.82
C ASN A 462 -16.10 30.35 11.69
N PRO A 463 -17.33 30.20 12.21
CA PRO A 463 -18.21 31.34 12.34
C PRO A 463 -17.49 32.36 13.22
N VAL A 464 -17.01 33.44 12.60
CA VAL A 464 -16.57 34.61 13.34
C VAL A 464 -17.85 35.19 13.93
N GLU A 465 -18.13 34.88 15.20
CA GLU A 465 -19.10 35.69 15.93
C GLU A 465 -18.63 37.15 15.80
N PRO A 466 -19.48 38.08 15.36
CA PRO A 466 -19.13 39.49 15.41
C PRO A 466 -18.72 39.81 16.84
N ASP A 467 -17.47 40.22 17.03
CA ASP A 467 -17.01 40.83 18.27
C ASP A 467 -17.80 42.14 18.44
N ASP A 468 -18.99 42.04 19.03
CA ASP A 468 -19.78 43.16 19.48
C ASP A 468 -19.03 43.76 20.67
N GLY A 469 -18.01 44.57 20.33
CA GLY A 469 -16.97 45.03 21.24
C GLY A 469 -17.48 45.52 22.59
N ALA A 470 -17.44 44.62 23.57
CA ALA A 470 -17.34 44.99 24.96
C ALA A 470 -15.84 45.11 25.27
N ARG A 471 -15.32 46.35 25.16
CA ARG A 471 -14.05 46.69 25.81
C ARG A 471 -14.14 46.21 27.26
N PRO A 472 -13.18 45.40 27.77
CA PRO A 472 -13.16 45.12 29.19
C PRO A 472 -12.99 46.46 29.92
N GLU A 473 -13.95 46.80 30.77
CA GLU A 473 -13.79 47.90 31.70
C GLU A 473 -12.51 47.67 32.51
N ASP A 474 -11.74 48.74 32.60
CA ASP A 474 -10.52 48.86 33.38
C ASP A 474 -10.84 48.63 34.86
N THR A 475 -10.84 47.38 35.31
CA THR A 475 -10.74 47.05 36.73
C THR A 475 -9.32 46.61 37.01
N SER A 476 -8.52 47.59 37.43
CA SER A 476 -7.30 47.38 38.16
C SER A 476 -7.57 46.47 39.37
N ASP A 477 -7.20 45.20 39.29
CA ASP A 477 -6.90 44.43 40.49
C ASP A 477 -5.74 43.47 40.22
N SER A 478 -4.55 43.94 40.60
CA SER A 478 -3.29 43.22 40.50
C SER A 478 -3.16 42.25 41.66
N THR A 479 -3.60 41.00 41.52
CA THR A 479 -3.05 39.90 42.35
C THR A 479 -3.44 38.53 41.82
N ALA A 480 -2.63 37.94 40.91
CA ALA A 480 -2.35 36.51 40.84
C ALA A 480 -1.44 36.19 39.63
N LEU A 481 -0.13 36.44 39.78
CA LEU A 481 0.87 35.81 38.91
C LEU A 481 2.02 35.29 39.78
N LYS A 482 1.76 34.16 40.44
CA LYS A 482 2.77 33.30 41.06
C LYS A 482 2.28 31.85 41.01
N MET A 483 2.62 31.16 39.94
CA MET A 483 3.06 29.75 39.98
C MET A 483 3.55 29.35 38.58
N PHE A 484 4.57 28.49 38.56
CA PHE A 484 5.44 28.09 37.44
C PHE A 484 6.69 28.96 37.21
N ARG A 485 7.65 28.78 38.13
CA ARG A 485 9.07 28.66 37.80
C ARG A 485 9.52 27.25 38.19
#